data_AF-A0A1D2W9I7-F1
#
_entry.id   AF-A0A1D2W9I7-F1
#
_cell.length_a   1.000
_cell.length_b   1.000
_cell.length_c   1.000
_cell.angle_alpha   90.00
_cell.angle_beta   90.00
_cell.angle_gamma   90.00
#
_symmetry.space_group_name_H-M   'P 1'
#
loop_
_entity.id
_entity.type
_entity.pdbx_description
1 polymer ?
#
loop_
_entity_poly.entity_id
_entity_poly.type
_entity_poly.pdbx_seq_one_letter_code
_entity_poly.pdbx_strand_id
1 'polypeptide(L)'
;MIKVVYDIKVYREALKDIIKADDVVVELGCHVGNSTKILSELAPEGKIFALDNSPESVESMGKLCNEYKNVEFKKADVRLHETLEYVIKKIKTCDVLSVDLGGGYHPDTTFKVFFIWSSSLKPRDTIIRNRGLLDFIHSSKTEEMIKSEHGWLESSGKDGVPPRLKEFTLWSSKIK
;
A
#
# COMPACT_ATOMS: atom_id res chain seq x y z
N MET A 1 2.73 12.97 -2.19
CA MET A 1 2.79 13.19 -0.72
C MET A 1 2.48 11.91 0.06
N ILE A 2 2.95 11.75 1.30
CA ILE A 2 2.64 10.60 2.17
C ILE A 2 1.65 11.04 3.26
N LYS A 3 0.50 10.37 3.37
CA LYS A 3 -0.55 10.62 4.38
C LYS A 3 -0.66 9.41 5.31
N VAL A 4 -0.63 9.65 6.62
CA VAL A 4 -0.78 8.59 7.64
C VAL A 4 -2.06 8.83 8.43
N VAL A 5 -2.89 7.81 8.54
CA VAL A 5 -4.18 7.84 9.24
C VAL A 5 -4.39 6.52 9.99
N TYR A 6 -5.48 6.39 10.75
CA TYR A 6 -5.80 5.14 11.43
C TYR A 6 -7.29 4.77 11.37
N ASP A 7 -8.17 5.69 11.73
CA ASP A 7 -9.61 5.44 11.69
C ASP A 7 -10.05 5.12 10.26
N ILE A 8 -10.89 4.09 10.10
CA ILE A 8 -11.30 3.61 8.77
C ILE A 8 -12.17 4.63 8.02
N LYS A 9 -12.95 5.45 8.73
CA LYS A 9 -13.75 6.50 8.10
C LYS A 9 -12.84 7.61 7.61
N VAL A 10 -11.90 8.05 8.46
CA VAL A 10 -10.88 9.05 8.08
C VAL A 10 -10.05 8.56 6.89
N TYR A 11 -9.66 7.29 6.87
CA TYR A 11 -8.96 6.68 5.75
C TYR A 11 -9.76 6.76 4.45
N ARG A 12 -11.03 6.36 4.47
CA ARG A 12 -11.89 6.39 3.28
C ARG A 12 -12.21 7.80 2.80
N GLU A 13 -12.37 8.77 3.71
CA GLU A 13 -12.48 10.17 3.33
C GLU A 13 -11.19 10.67 2.68
N ALA A 14 -10.04 10.35 3.28
CA ALA A 14 -8.74 10.72 2.72
C ALA A 14 -8.47 10.11 1.33
N LEU A 15 -9.05 8.95 1.00
CA LEU A 15 -8.99 8.40 -0.36
C LEU A 15 -9.67 9.31 -1.38
N LYS A 16 -10.80 9.93 -1.03
CA LYS A 16 -11.53 10.84 -1.94
C LYS A 16 -10.72 12.09 -2.28
N ASP A 17 -9.83 12.52 -1.38
CA ASP A 17 -8.98 13.69 -1.60
C ASP A 17 -7.79 13.42 -2.53
N ILE A 18 -7.31 12.17 -2.59
CA ILE A 18 -6.04 11.82 -3.25
C ILE A 18 -6.21 11.09 -4.58
N ILE A 19 -7.31 10.35 -4.76
CA ILE A 19 -7.55 9.53 -5.94
C ILE A 19 -8.15 10.37 -7.06
N LYS A 20 -7.63 10.21 -8.27
CA LYS A 20 -8.15 10.77 -9.52
C LYS A 20 -8.75 9.68 -10.39
N ALA A 21 -9.57 10.10 -11.35
CA ALA A 21 -10.37 9.22 -12.20
C ALA A 21 -9.53 8.20 -13.00
N ASP A 22 -8.32 8.59 -13.38
CA ASP A 22 -7.38 7.85 -14.24
C ASP A 22 -6.22 7.19 -13.47
N ASP A 23 -6.21 7.30 -12.14
CA ASP A 23 -5.09 6.81 -11.32
C ASP A 23 -4.92 5.28 -11.40
N VAL A 24 -3.67 4.83 -11.49
CA VAL A 24 -3.29 3.44 -11.20
C VAL A 24 -2.99 3.32 -9.71
N VAL A 25 -3.83 2.56 -9.01
CA VAL A 25 -3.75 2.38 -7.56
C VAL A 25 -3.27 0.98 -7.24
N VAL A 26 -2.26 0.87 -6.36
CA VAL A 26 -1.85 -0.40 -5.76
C VAL A 26 -2.33 -0.41 -4.31
N GLU A 27 -3.22 -1.34 -3.98
CA GLU A 27 -3.78 -1.51 -2.63
C GLU A 27 -3.17 -2.74 -1.95
N LEU A 28 -2.54 -2.52 -0.80
CA LEU A 28 -1.94 -3.54 0.06
C LEU A 28 -2.85 -3.77 1.28
N GLY A 29 -3.45 -4.96 1.36
CA GLY A 29 -4.35 -5.34 2.47
C GLY A 29 -5.82 -5.01 2.17
N CYS A 30 -6.37 -5.47 1.05
CA CYS A 30 -7.75 -5.15 0.67
C CYS A 30 -8.83 -5.89 1.48
N HIS A 31 -8.48 -6.96 2.19
CA HIS A 31 -9.38 -7.84 2.95
C HIS A 31 -10.59 -8.23 2.08
N VAL A 32 -11.82 -7.92 2.52
CA VAL A 32 -13.06 -8.22 1.78
C VAL A 32 -13.44 -7.18 0.71
N GLY A 33 -12.62 -6.17 0.45
CA GLY A 33 -12.79 -5.26 -0.70
C GLY A 33 -13.60 -4.00 -0.46
N ASN A 34 -13.92 -3.64 0.79
CA ASN A 34 -14.71 -2.44 1.09
C ASN A 34 -14.01 -1.14 0.65
N SER A 35 -12.69 -1.06 0.88
CA SER A 35 -11.88 0.08 0.43
C SER A 35 -11.61 0.00 -1.07
N THR A 36 -11.37 -1.21 -1.61
CA THR A 36 -11.22 -1.43 -3.05
C THR A 36 -12.42 -0.97 -3.87
N LYS A 37 -13.63 -1.19 -3.38
CA LYS A 37 -14.86 -0.69 -4.02
C LYS A 37 -14.81 0.83 -4.17
N ILE A 38 -14.48 1.54 -3.08
CA ILE A 38 -14.38 3.00 -3.07
C ILE A 38 -13.29 3.47 -4.04
N LEU A 39 -12.12 2.81 -4.02
CA LEU A 39 -11.03 3.11 -4.96
C LEU A 39 -11.49 2.96 -6.42
N SER A 40 -12.20 1.88 -6.73
CA SER A 40 -12.73 1.59 -8.05
C SER A 40 -13.72 2.65 -8.54
N GLU A 41 -14.61 3.10 -7.64
CA GLU A 41 -15.59 4.15 -7.93
C GLU A 41 -14.93 5.53 -8.12
N LEU A 42 -13.83 5.79 -7.40
CA LEU A 42 -13.06 7.05 -7.52
C LEU A 42 -12.15 7.08 -8.75
N ALA A 43 -11.66 5.93 -9.22
CA ALA A 43 -10.80 5.80 -10.39
C ALA A 43 -11.44 4.93 -11.51
N PRO A 44 -12.58 5.35 -12.08
CA PRO A 44 -13.32 4.56 -13.07
C PRO A 44 -12.57 4.38 -14.40
N GLU A 45 -11.66 5.29 -14.75
CA GLU A 45 -10.83 5.25 -15.97
C GLU A 45 -9.43 4.68 -15.70
N GLY A 46 -9.08 4.52 -14.42
CA GLY A 46 -7.81 4.01 -13.94
C GLY A 46 -7.81 2.49 -13.76
N LYS A 47 -6.92 2.02 -12.88
CA LYS A 47 -6.78 0.60 -12.56
C LYS A 47 -6.48 0.39 -11.09
N ILE A 48 -7.20 -0.50 -10.44
CA ILE A 48 -6.98 -0.89 -9.05
C ILE A 48 -6.34 -2.27 -9.01
N PHE A 49 -5.13 -2.36 -8.44
CA PHE A 49 -4.43 -3.61 -8.20
C PHE A 49 -4.47 -3.94 -6.71
N ALA A 50 -5.40 -4.81 -6.32
CA ALA A 50 -5.68 -5.13 -4.92
C ALA A 50 -5.02 -6.44 -4.49
N LEU A 51 -4.37 -6.41 -3.33
CA LEU A 51 -3.58 -7.52 -2.80
C LEU A 51 -4.00 -7.85 -1.36
N ASP A 52 -4.21 -9.12 -1.09
CA ASP A 52 -4.42 -9.63 0.26
C ASP A 52 -4.04 -11.11 0.38
N ASN A 53 -3.61 -11.58 1.55
CA ASN A 53 -3.22 -12.98 1.74
C ASN A 53 -4.32 -13.84 2.39
N SER A 54 -5.35 -13.20 2.93
CA SER A 54 -6.40 -13.86 3.69
C SER A 54 -7.28 -14.74 2.79
N PRO A 55 -7.67 -15.95 3.22
CA PRO A 55 -8.60 -16.80 2.47
C PRO A 55 -9.96 -16.15 2.20
N GLU A 56 -10.48 -15.37 3.16
CA GLU A 56 -11.77 -14.69 3.11
C GLU A 56 -11.84 -13.61 2.02
N SER A 57 -10.70 -13.05 1.60
CA SER A 57 -10.65 -12.08 0.50
C SER A 57 -11.07 -12.67 -0.85
N VAL A 58 -10.80 -13.95 -1.10
CA VAL A 58 -10.86 -14.54 -2.45
C VAL A 58 -12.26 -14.47 -3.06
N GLU A 59 -13.27 -14.89 -2.31
CA GLU A 59 -14.64 -14.90 -2.82
C GLU A 59 -15.18 -13.47 -2.98
N SER A 60 -14.97 -12.62 -1.96
CA SER A 60 -15.47 -11.24 -1.96
C SER A 60 -14.84 -10.41 -3.09
N MET A 61 -13.52 -10.50 -3.23
CA MET A 61 -12.79 -9.83 -4.30
C MET A 61 -13.11 -10.41 -5.67
N GLY A 62 -13.35 -11.72 -5.79
CA GLY A 62 -13.80 -12.33 -7.04
C GLY A 62 -15.12 -11.75 -7.53
N LYS A 63 -16.09 -11.51 -6.63
CA LYS A 63 -17.34 -10.82 -6.95
C LYS A 63 -17.08 -9.38 -7.37
N LEU A 64 -16.20 -8.67 -6.66
CA LEU A 64 -15.86 -7.29 -6.98
C LEU A 64 -15.19 -7.14 -8.36
N CYS A 65 -14.26 -8.03 -8.72
CA CYS A 65 -13.65 -8.05 -10.06
C CYS A 65 -14.66 -8.35 -11.18
N ASN A 66 -15.74 -9.08 -10.89
CA ASN A 66 -16.80 -9.31 -11.86
C ASN A 66 -17.65 -8.04 -12.08
N GLU A 67 -17.93 -7.31 -11.00
CA GLU A 67 -18.70 -6.05 -10.99
C GLU A 67 -17.91 -4.88 -11.59
N TYR A 68 -16.63 -4.72 -11.23
CA TYR A 68 -15.76 -3.61 -11.62
C TYR A 68 -14.61 -4.08 -12.51
N LYS A 69 -14.64 -3.69 -13.78
CA LYS A 69 -13.64 -4.13 -14.80
C LYS A 69 -12.25 -3.52 -14.62
N ASN A 70 -12.16 -2.39 -13.90
CA ASN A 70 -10.91 -1.72 -13.54
C ASN A 70 -10.23 -2.34 -12.31
N VAL A 71 -10.82 -3.36 -11.65
CA VAL A 71 -10.24 -4.03 -10.49
C VAL A 71 -9.56 -5.34 -10.89
N GLU A 72 -8.29 -5.48 -10.51
CA GLU A 72 -7.53 -6.73 -10.57
C GLU A 72 -7.15 -7.15 -9.15
N PHE A 73 -7.51 -8.38 -8.76
CA PHE A 73 -7.19 -8.93 -7.45
C PHE A 73 -6.16 -10.04 -7.55
N LYS A 74 -5.21 -10.03 -6.60
CA LYS A 74 -4.25 -11.12 -6.41
C LYS A 74 -4.20 -11.51 -4.94
N LYS A 75 -4.52 -12.78 -4.67
CA LYS A 75 -4.19 -13.38 -3.37
C LYS A 75 -2.66 -13.54 -3.25
N ALA A 76 -2.03 -12.75 -2.38
CA ALA A 76 -0.59 -12.78 -2.15
C ALA A 76 -0.20 -12.09 -0.84
N ASP A 77 0.94 -12.48 -0.27
CA ASP A 77 1.55 -11.79 0.85
C ASP A 77 2.39 -10.62 0.35
N VAL A 78 2.01 -9.40 0.74
CA VAL A 78 2.68 -8.15 0.33
C VAL A 78 4.09 -7.99 0.94
N ARG A 79 4.46 -8.85 1.89
CA ARG A 79 5.82 -8.93 2.45
C ARG A 79 6.75 -9.80 1.61
N LEU A 80 6.26 -10.42 0.54
CA LEU A 80 7.09 -11.28 -0.30
C LEU A 80 7.61 -10.50 -1.51
N HIS A 81 8.87 -10.74 -1.88
CA HIS A 81 9.51 -10.03 -2.98
C HIS A 81 8.88 -10.37 -4.33
N GLU A 82 8.55 -11.63 -4.53
CA GLU A 82 7.86 -12.14 -5.72
C GLU A 82 6.51 -11.46 -5.94
N THR A 83 5.83 -11.03 -4.86
CA THR A 83 4.57 -10.28 -4.95
C THR A 83 4.83 -8.90 -5.55
N LEU A 84 5.86 -8.19 -5.07
CA LEU A 84 6.24 -6.89 -5.62
C LEU A 84 6.71 -7.01 -7.08
N GLU A 85 7.56 -8.00 -7.39
CA GLU A 85 8.01 -8.22 -8.77
C GLU A 85 6.84 -8.48 -9.72
N TYR A 86 5.85 -9.27 -9.28
CA TYR A 86 4.66 -9.57 -10.05
C TYR A 86 3.88 -8.30 -10.39
N VAL A 87 3.69 -7.40 -9.41
CA VAL A 87 3.00 -6.11 -9.62
C VAL A 87 3.78 -5.20 -10.55
N ILE A 88 5.09 -5.04 -10.34
CA ILE A 88 5.95 -4.20 -11.19
C ILE A 88 5.91 -4.67 -12.65
N LYS A 89 5.87 -5.98 -12.90
CA LYS A 89 5.75 -6.53 -14.26
C LYS A 89 4.36 -6.29 -14.88
N LYS A 90 3.34 -5.99 -14.07
CA LYS A 90 1.94 -5.81 -14.50
C LYS A 90 1.52 -4.36 -14.71
N ILE A 91 2.12 -3.42 -13.99
CA ILE A 91 1.78 -2.00 -14.07
C ILE A 91 2.94 -1.19 -14.66
N LYS A 92 2.62 -0.16 -15.43
CA LYS A 92 3.63 0.76 -15.99
C LYS A 92 3.99 1.87 -15.02
N THR A 93 2.99 2.32 -14.25
CA THR A 93 3.07 3.41 -13.28
C THR A 93 2.26 3.01 -12.05
N CYS A 94 2.54 3.69 -10.94
CA CYS A 94 1.72 3.67 -9.75
C CYS A 94 1.48 5.14 -9.40
N ASP A 95 0.24 5.60 -9.42
CA ASP A 95 -0.10 6.96 -9.03
C ASP A 95 -0.32 7.03 -7.52
N VAL A 96 -1.04 6.03 -6.99
CA VAL A 96 -1.33 5.96 -5.55
C VAL A 96 -1.00 4.60 -4.97
N LEU A 97 -0.21 4.59 -3.90
CA LEU A 97 0.02 3.42 -3.07
C LEU A 97 -0.85 3.50 -1.81
N SER A 98 -1.71 2.51 -1.64
CA SER A 98 -2.69 2.41 -0.56
C SER A 98 -2.28 1.29 0.39
N VAL A 99 -1.77 1.62 1.58
CA VAL A 99 -1.27 0.64 2.56
C VAL A 99 -2.27 0.50 3.72
N ASP A 100 -3.17 -0.49 3.63
CA ASP A 100 -4.19 -0.79 4.65
C ASP A 100 -3.86 -2.07 5.44
N LEU A 101 -2.77 -2.01 6.20
CA LEU A 101 -2.35 -3.10 7.10
C LEU A 101 -2.80 -2.87 8.55
N GLY A 102 -3.70 -1.92 8.79
CA GLY A 102 -3.96 -1.33 10.10
C GLY A 102 -4.70 -2.20 11.13
N GLY A 103 -5.27 -3.34 10.70
CA GLY A 103 -6.06 -4.22 11.57
C GLY A 103 -5.26 -5.16 12.48
N GLY A 104 -3.99 -5.44 12.15
CA GLY A 104 -3.21 -6.46 12.88
C GLY A 104 -1.69 -6.32 12.82
N TYR A 105 -1.15 -5.33 12.11
CA TYR A 105 0.30 -5.20 11.95
C TYR A 105 0.91 -4.06 12.78
N HIS A 106 2.07 -4.37 13.36
CA HIS A 106 2.91 -3.42 14.07
C HIS A 106 3.45 -2.30 13.14
N PRO A 107 3.77 -1.12 13.68
CA PRO A 107 4.25 0.01 12.88
C PRO A 107 5.52 -0.29 12.09
N ASP A 108 6.44 -1.09 12.64
CA ASP A 108 7.69 -1.48 11.98
C ASP A 108 7.44 -2.29 10.68
N THR A 109 6.50 -3.23 10.73
CA THR A 109 6.13 -4.08 9.60
C THR A 109 5.47 -3.24 8.52
N THR A 110 4.52 -2.39 8.91
CA THR A 110 3.83 -1.49 7.99
C THR A 110 4.81 -0.53 7.31
N PHE A 111 5.73 0.06 8.08
CA PHE A 111 6.72 0.97 7.56
C PHE A 111 7.68 0.28 6.58
N LYS A 112 8.15 -0.94 6.88
CA LYS A 112 9.01 -1.72 5.96
C LYS A 112 8.31 -2.02 4.64
N VAL A 113 7.06 -2.49 4.70
CA VAL A 113 6.25 -2.73 3.48
C VAL A 113 6.11 -1.43 2.70
N PHE A 114 5.67 -0.35 3.35
CA PHE A 114 5.60 0.97 2.71
C PHE A 114 6.92 1.36 2.05
N PHE A 115 8.04 1.29 2.77
CA PHE A 115 9.34 1.75 2.31
C PHE A 115 9.77 1.02 1.03
N ILE A 116 9.64 -0.30 1.01
CA ILE A 116 10.05 -1.13 -0.11
C ILE A 116 9.16 -0.93 -1.34
N TRP A 117 7.84 -0.95 -1.13
CA TRP A 117 6.86 -0.78 -2.21
C TRP A 117 6.92 0.63 -2.81
N SER A 118 6.90 1.66 -1.97
CA SER A 118 6.95 3.06 -2.44
C SER A 118 8.29 3.40 -3.11
N SER A 119 9.40 2.86 -2.61
CA SER A 119 10.71 3.09 -3.24
C SER A 119 10.82 2.45 -4.62
N SER A 120 10.15 1.32 -4.84
CA SER A 120 10.16 0.61 -6.11
C SER A 120 9.14 1.17 -7.10
N LEU A 121 7.95 1.54 -6.62
CA LEU A 121 6.83 2.01 -7.45
C LEU A 121 6.82 3.53 -7.68
N LYS A 122 7.51 4.29 -6.83
CA LYS A 122 7.61 5.76 -6.89
C LYS A 122 6.25 6.47 -7.04
N PRO A 123 5.26 6.18 -6.19
CA PRO A 123 3.93 6.74 -6.35
C PRO A 123 3.91 8.25 -6.17
N ARG A 124 2.97 8.92 -6.86
CA ARG A 124 2.67 10.34 -6.64
C ARG A 124 2.25 10.56 -5.19
N ASP A 125 1.31 9.76 -4.72
CA ASP A 125 0.79 9.81 -3.36
C ASP A 125 0.79 8.43 -2.69
N THR A 126 0.99 8.43 -1.38
CA THR A 126 0.83 7.22 -0.56
C THR A 126 -0.08 7.53 0.60
N ILE A 127 -1.00 6.62 0.90
CA ILE A 127 -1.77 6.63 2.14
C ILE A 127 -1.47 5.38 2.96
N ILE A 128 -1.22 5.57 4.25
CA ILE A 128 -0.90 4.49 5.20
C ILE A 128 -1.92 4.51 6.33
N ARG A 129 -2.61 3.39 6.53
CA ARG A 129 -3.47 3.19 7.70
C ARG A 129 -2.73 2.42 8.79
N ASN A 130 -2.21 3.12 9.79
CA ASN A 130 -1.53 2.49 10.94
C ASN A 130 -1.54 3.38 12.19
N ARG A 131 -1.99 2.83 13.33
CA ARG A 131 -2.05 3.57 14.60
C ARG A 131 -0.68 3.95 15.14
N GLY A 132 0.27 3.01 15.13
CA GLY A 132 1.59 3.21 15.74
C GLY A 132 2.44 4.23 14.98
N LEU A 133 2.35 4.26 13.65
CA LEU A 133 3.03 5.29 12.86
C LEU A 133 2.42 6.67 13.09
N LEU A 134 1.09 6.77 13.15
CA LEU A 134 0.41 8.02 13.46
C LEU A 134 0.81 8.55 14.85
N ASP A 135 0.85 7.66 15.85
CA ASP A 135 1.29 7.97 17.21
C ASP A 135 2.75 8.45 17.26
N PHE A 136 3.66 7.74 16.59
CA PHE A 136 5.07 8.14 16.50
C PHE A 136 5.24 9.54 15.88
N ILE A 137 4.54 9.83 14.77
CA ILE A 137 4.60 11.12 14.10
C ILE A 137 4.17 12.24 15.05
N HIS A 138 3.04 12.08 15.73
CA HIS A 138 2.52 13.10 16.65
C HIS A 138 3.32 13.24 17.96
N SER A 139 4.11 12.23 18.32
CA SER A 139 4.91 12.24 19.55
C SER A 139 6.37 12.65 19.33
N SER A 140 6.82 12.71 18.07
CA SER A 140 8.22 13.00 17.74
C SER A 140 8.51 14.51 17.62
N LYS A 141 9.77 14.88 17.83
CA LYS A 141 10.34 16.20 17.55
C LYS A 141 11.62 16.02 16.76
N THR A 142 11.90 16.91 15.83
CA THR A 142 13.11 16.86 14.98
C THR A 142 13.85 18.18 15.03
N GLU A 143 15.18 18.13 14.93
CA GLU A 143 16.04 19.31 14.79
C GLU A 143 16.31 19.63 13.31
N GLU A 144 16.19 18.64 12.43
CA GLU A 144 16.42 18.74 10.99
C GLU A 144 15.12 18.65 10.19
N MET A 145 15.12 19.21 8.98
CA MET A 145 13.99 19.19 8.06
C MET A 145 14.30 18.32 6.83
N ILE A 146 14.00 17.02 6.94
CA ILE A 146 13.99 16.09 5.81
C ILE A 146 12.53 15.78 5.49
N LYS A 147 12.13 16.00 4.24
CA LYS A 147 10.75 15.80 3.79
C LYS A 147 10.69 15.21 2.38
N SER A 148 9.51 14.78 1.99
CA SER A 148 9.22 14.30 0.64
C SER A 148 7.94 14.93 0.14
N GLU A 149 7.96 15.38 -1.12
CA GLU A 149 6.82 15.93 -1.85
C GLU A 149 6.03 14.79 -2.56
N HIS A 150 6.70 13.65 -2.80
CA HIS A 150 6.11 12.47 -3.42
C HIS A 150 5.59 11.43 -2.40
N GLY A 151 4.98 10.34 -2.89
CA GLY A 151 4.45 9.23 -2.09
C GLY A 151 5.53 8.26 -1.59
N TRP A 152 6.80 8.63 -1.63
CA TRP A 152 7.95 7.80 -1.23
C TRP A 152 9.00 8.67 -0.54
N LEU A 153 9.88 8.06 0.24
CA LEU A 153 10.94 8.78 0.95
C LEU A 153 12.04 9.24 -0.02
N GLU A 154 12.02 10.50 -0.43
CA GLU A 154 12.96 11.07 -1.41
C GLU A 154 14.42 10.98 -0.97
N SER A 155 14.67 11.22 0.32
CA SER A 155 16.00 11.14 0.94
C SER A 155 16.59 9.73 0.93
N SER A 156 15.77 8.69 0.75
CA SER A 156 16.19 7.29 0.88
C SER A 156 15.73 6.42 -0.30
N GLY A 157 15.17 7.02 -1.35
CA GLY A 157 14.50 6.22 -2.38
C GLY A 157 15.44 5.59 -3.41
N LYS A 158 16.75 5.88 -3.36
CA LYS A 158 17.75 5.06 -4.07
C LYS A 158 18.15 3.82 -3.26
N ASP A 159 17.84 3.80 -1.97
CA ASP A 159 18.24 2.74 -1.03
C ASP A 159 17.18 1.65 -0.89
N GLY A 160 15.98 1.85 -1.47
CA GLY A 160 14.83 0.96 -1.31
C GLY A 160 14.86 -0.32 -2.15
N VAL A 161 15.89 -0.52 -2.98
CA VAL A 161 16.18 -1.84 -3.56
C VAL A 161 17.50 -2.35 -2.98
N PRO A 162 17.49 -3.00 -1.79
CA PRO A 162 18.68 -3.68 -1.31
C PRO A 162 19.17 -4.65 -2.39
N PRO A 163 20.47 -4.68 -2.74
CA PRO A 163 21.02 -5.60 -3.75
C PRO A 163 20.72 -7.08 -3.46
N ARG A 164 20.37 -7.39 -2.20
CA ARG A 164 19.72 -8.62 -1.75
C ARG A 164 18.77 -8.24 -0.61
N LEU A 165 17.47 -8.45 -0.78
CA LEU A 165 16.44 -8.32 0.25
C LEU A 165 16.60 -9.40 1.36
N LYS A 166 17.76 -9.43 2.03
CA LYS A 166 17.99 -10.31 3.19
C LYS A 166 16.96 -10.07 4.29
N GLU A 167 16.44 -8.85 4.36
CA GLU A 167 15.39 -8.49 5.30
C GLU A 167 14.08 -9.24 5.07
N PHE A 168 13.72 -9.65 3.85
CA PHE A 168 12.54 -10.51 3.63
C PHE A 168 12.81 -11.99 3.84
N THR A 169 14.03 -12.49 3.57
CA THR A 169 14.40 -13.89 3.90
C THR A 169 14.34 -14.18 5.41
N LEU A 170 14.43 -13.15 6.26
CA LEU A 170 14.26 -13.28 7.71
C LEU A 170 12.80 -13.55 8.12
N TRP A 171 11.82 -13.31 7.26
CA TRP A 171 10.39 -13.49 7.57
C TRP A 171 9.83 -14.82 7.06
N SER A 172 10.52 -15.49 6.13
CA SER A 172 10.05 -16.75 5.53
C SER A 172 10.49 -18.01 6.29
N SER A 173 11.35 -17.91 7.32
CA SER A 173 12.00 -19.10 7.91
C SER A 173 11.97 -19.22 9.43
N LYS A 174 11.22 -18.39 10.17
CA LYS A 174 11.12 -18.56 11.64
C LYS A 174 9.73 -18.30 12.20
N ILE A 175 8.85 -19.30 12.05
CA ILE A 175 8.13 -19.94 13.17
C ILE A 175 8.07 -21.43 12.83
N LYS A 176 8.82 -22.26 13.56
CA LYS A 176 8.56 -23.70 13.70
C LYS A 176 7.72 -23.88 14.94
#